data_AF-A0A7X9AZ88-F1
#
_entry.id   AF-A0A7X9AZ88-F1
#
_cell.length_a   1.000
_cell.length_b   1.000
_cell.length_c   1.000
_cell.angle_alpha   90.00
_cell.angle_beta   90.00
_cell.angle_gamma   90.00
#
_symmetry.space_group_name_H-M   'P 1'
#
loop_
_entity.id
_entity.type
_entity.pdbx_description
1 polymer ?
#
loop_
_entity_poly.entity_id
_entity_poly.type
_entity_poly.pdbx_seq_one_letter_code
_entity_poly.pdbx_strand_id
1 'polypeptide(L)'
;MISTQEKITIHVFGKEGCDKCSMLNRRIDKLLSEPQYARFKKTYHDVMTEDGLVHFCLAQCVNPSQIPAMLLSYPGPEGMPQYLRNPEPGAEDKVCGASKLYQFLGLQTDYSAAGKGIITPKMISSILDQALESL
;
A
#
# COMPACT_ATOMS: atom_id res chain seq x y z
N MET A 1 14.65 -16.95 -4.83
CA MET A 1 13.83 -17.67 -3.84
C MET A 1 13.67 -16.74 -2.65
N ILE A 2 12.45 -16.29 -2.38
CA ILE A 2 12.15 -15.41 -1.23
C ILE A 2 12.13 -16.30 0.01
N SER A 3 12.94 -15.99 1.02
CA SER A 3 12.93 -16.73 2.29
C SER A 3 11.54 -16.60 2.93
N THR A 4 10.95 -17.70 3.38
CA THR A 4 9.63 -17.73 4.05
C THR A 4 9.60 -16.95 5.36
N GLN A 5 10.76 -16.49 5.86
CA GLN A 5 10.91 -15.72 7.09
C GLN A 5 10.80 -14.20 6.91
N GLU A 6 10.96 -13.68 5.69
CA GLU A 6 10.97 -12.23 5.46
C GLU A 6 9.56 -11.67 5.34
N LYS A 7 9.22 -10.71 6.21
CA LYS A 7 7.90 -10.05 6.23
C LYS A 7 7.74 -9.08 5.06
N ILE A 8 6.58 -9.11 4.43
CA ILE A 8 6.15 -8.12 3.42
C ILE A 8 5.89 -6.80 4.11
N THR A 9 6.45 -5.71 3.59
CA THR A 9 6.25 -4.36 4.15
C THR A 9 5.10 -3.67 3.42
N ILE A 10 4.12 -3.20 4.18
CA ILE A 10 3.10 -2.25 3.74
C ILE A 10 3.65 -0.85 4.00
N HIS A 11 4.06 -0.17 2.94
CA HIS A 11 4.46 1.23 3.00
C HIS A 11 3.21 2.09 2.89
N VAL A 12 2.92 2.90 3.90
CA VAL A 12 1.79 3.84 3.91
C VAL A 12 2.34 5.25 3.77
N PHE A 13 1.90 5.97 2.74
CA PHE A 13 2.26 7.36 2.51
C PHE A 13 1.11 8.25 2.92
N GLY A 14 1.38 9.23 3.78
CA GLY A 14 0.40 10.17 4.28
C GLY A 14 1.05 11.44 4.77
N LYS A 15 0.28 12.28 5.47
CA LYS A 15 0.79 13.49 6.11
C LYS A 15 0.24 13.60 7.53
N GLU A 16 0.98 14.24 8.43
CA GLU A 16 0.49 14.56 9.76
C GLU A 16 -0.87 15.31 9.73
N GLY A 17 -1.72 15.07 10.73
CA GLY A 17 -3.03 15.73 10.84
C GLY A 17 -4.08 15.31 9.81
N CYS A 18 -3.86 14.22 9.07
CA CYS A 18 -4.75 13.74 8.00
C CYS A 18 -5.73 12.67 8.49
N ASP A 19 -7.02 12.99 8.61
CA ASP A 19 -8.07 12.05 9.04
C ASP A 19 -8.17 10.79 8.18
N LYS A 20 -8.03 10.94 6.85
CA LYS A 20 -8.05 9.80 5.92
C LYS A 20 -6.84 8.89 6.13
N CYS A 21 -5.68 9.46 6.47
CA CYS A 21 -4.46 8.73 6.74
C CYS A 21 -4.59 7.95 8.06
N SER A 22 -5.13 8.59 9.10
CA SER A 22 -5.48 7.93 10.37
C SER A 22 -6.46 6.77 10.16
N MET A 23 -7.50 6.98 9.33
CA MET A 23 -8.48 5.96 8.99
C MET A 23 -7.86 4.78 8.23
N LEU A 24 -7.02 5.03 7.23
CA LEU A 24 -6.31 3.98 6.48
C LEU A 24 -5.42 3.15 7.42
N ASN A 25 -4.61 3.82 8.25
CA ASN A 25 -3.77 3.16 9.23
C ASN A 25 -4.57 2.25 10.16
N ARG A 26 -5.68 2.74 10.73
CA ARG A 26 -6.55 1.95 11.60
C ARG A 26 -7.13 0.72 10.91
N ARG A 27 -7.48 0.83 9.62
CA ARG A 27 -8.00 -0.29 8.83
C ARG A 27 -6.93 -1.36 8.58
N ILE A 28 -5.71 -0.93 8.25
CA ILE A 28 -4.56 -1.83 8.10
C ILE A 28 -4.26 -2.52 9.43
N ASP A 29 -4.16 -1.77 10.53
CA ASP A 29 -3.83 -2.32 11.85
C ASP A 29 -4.85 -3.36 12.32
N LYS A 30 -6.14 -3.12 12.04
CA LYS A 30 -7.19 -4.10 12.31
C LYS A 30 -6.97 -5.40 11.52
N LEU A 31 -6.67 -5.31 10.21
CA LEU A 31 -6.38 -6.50 9.40
C LEU A 31 -5.12 -7.21 9.90
N LEU A 32 -4.05 -6.48 10.23
CA LEU A 32 -2.81 -7.06 10.73
C LEU A 32 -2.94 -7.76 12.10
N SER A 33 -4.07 -7.60 12.79
CA SER A 33 -4.38 -8.39 14.00
C SER A 33 -4.84 -9.82 13.69
N GLU A 34 -5.21 -10.11 12.43
CA GLU A 34 -5.68 -11.42 12.00
C GLU A 34 -4.49 -12.35 11.66
N PRO A 35 -4.49 -13.62 12.11
CA PRO A 35 -3.36 -14.53 11.90
C PRO A 35 -2.95 -14.74 10.44
N GLN A 36 -3.91 -14.68 9.50
CA GLN A 36 -3.66 -14.83 8.07
C GLN A 36 -2.72 -13.73 7.51
N TYR A 37 -2.67 -12.57 8.15
CA TYR A 37 -1.83 -11.44 7.74
C TYR A 37 -0.54 -11.31 8.55
N ALA A 38 -0.15 -12.34 9.32
CA ALA A 38 1.06 -12.32 10.16
C ALA A 38 2.38 -12.12 9.36
N ARG A 39 2.38 -12.38 8.05
CA ARG A 39 3.51 -12.12 7.14
C ARG A 39 3.72 -10.65 6.81
N PHE A 40 2.79 -9.77 7.17
CA PHE A 40 2.91 -8.35 6.87
C PHE A 40 3.43 -7.55 8.06
N LYS A 41 4.14 -6.46 7.77
CA LYS A 41 4.46 -5.38 8.71
C LYS A 41 4.12 -4.05 8.06
N LYS A 42 3.79 -3.03 8.85
CA LYS A 42 3.44 -1.70 8.36
C LYS A 42 4.54 -0.69 8.68
N THR A 43 4.84 0.19 7.73
CA THR A 43 5.68 1.37 7.92
C THR A 43 4.95 2.59 7.40
N TYR A 44 4.91 3.66 8.18
CA TYR A 44 4.29 4.93 7.80
C TYR A 44 5.36 5.94 7.39
N HIS A 45 5.14 6.61 6.27
CA HIS A 45 5.98 7.65 5.70
C HIS A 45 5.20 8.95 5.66
N ASP A 46 5.60 9.91 6.50
CA ASP A 46 5.05 11.25 6.46
C ASP A 46 5.72 12.04 5.33
N VAL A 47 4.98 12.34 4.27
CA VAL A 47 5.53 13.05 3.11
C VAL A 47 5.88 14.52 3.40
N MET A 48 5.53 15.03 4.60
CA MET A 48 5.92 16.36 5.05
C MET A 48 7.29 16.37 5.74
N THR A 49 7.90 15.20 6.00
CA THR A 49 9.28 15.09 6.48
C THR A 49 10.23 14.76 5.34
N GLU A 50 11.52 15.07 5.50
CA GLU A 50 12.54 14.77 4.49
C GLU A 50 12.60 13.27 4.17
N ASP A 51 12.70 12.43 5.21
CA ASP A 51 12.76 10.98 5.06
C ASP A 51 11.53 10.40 4.36
N GLY A 52 10.33 10.84 4.76
CA GLY A 52 9.09 10.35 4.15
C GLY A 52 8.93 10.83 2.70
N LEU A 53 9.38 12.05 2.39
CA LEU A 53 9.41 12.56 1.01
C LEU A 53 10.40 11.78 0.15
N VAL A 54 11.58 11.43 0.67
CA VAL A 54 12.55 10.58 -0.04
C VAL A 54 11.93 9.23 -0.36
N HIS A 55 11.31 8.55 0.62
CA HIS A 55 10.63 7.28 0.38
C HIS A 55 9.48 7.40 -0.62
N PHE A 56 8.72 8.49 -0.57
CA PHE A 56 7.64 8.76 -1.51
C PHE A 56 8.17 8.91 -2.94
N CYS A 57 9.23 9.69 -3.13
CA CYS A 57 9.87 9.88 -4.43
C CYS A 57 10.46 8.57 -4.98
N LEU A 58 11.06 7.75 -4.13
CA LEU A 58 11.61 6.44 -4.50
C LEU A 58 10.53 5.43 -4.92
N ALA A 59 9.28 5.58 -4.47
CA ALA A 59 8.18 4.71 -4.88
C ALA A 59 7.77 4.92 -6.35
N GLN A 60 8.00 6.12 -6.92
CA GLN A 60 7.81 6.48 -8.34
C GLN A 60 6.43 6.18 -8.98
N CYS A 61 5.43 5.77 -8.20
CA CYS A 61 4.14 5.31 -8.70
C CYS A 61 2.92 5.95 -8.03
N VAL A 62 3.11 6.68 -6.93
CA VAL A 62 2.02 7.30 -6.17
C VAL A 62 1.84 8.75 -6.62
N ASN A 63 0.59 9.15 -6.91
CA ASN A 63 0.27 10.54 -7.20
C ASN A 63 0.23 11.36 -5.89
N PRO A 64 0.99 12.48 -5.77
CA PRO A 64 0.99 13.32 -4.57
C PRO A 64 -0.40 13.86 -4.19
N SER A 65 -1.27 14.08 -5.18
CA SER A 65 -2.65 14.54 -4.97
C SER A 65 -3.61 13.43 -4.53
N GLN A 66 -3.15 12.18 -4.46
CA GLN A 66 -3.93 10.99 -4.12
C GLN A 66 -3.46 10.30 -2.84
N ILE A 67 -2.74 11.00 -1.97
CA ILE A 67 -2.47 10.50 -0.62
C ILE A 67 -3.73 10.62 0.29
N PRO A 68 -3.95 9.70 1.24
CA PRO A 68 -3.06 8.60 1.60
C PRO A 68 -3.01 7.47 0.56
N ALA A 69 -1.88 6.78 0.52
CA ALA A 69 -1.64 5.65 -0.37
C ALA A 69 -0.90 4.53 0.38
N MET A 70 -0.92 3.32 -0.18
CA MET A 70 -0.11 2.20 0.27
C MET A 70 0.47 1.41 -0.89
N LEU A 71 1.66 0.82 -0.71
CA LEU A 71 2.19 -0.20 -1.61
C LEU A 71 3.04 -1.22 -0.86
N LEU A 72 3.22 -2.40 -1.48
CA LEU A 72 3.85 -3.54 -0.86
C LEU A 72 5.29 -3.73 -1.35
N SER A 73 6.19 -4.15 -0.47
CA SER A 73 7.55 -4.58 -0.82
C SER A 73 8.02 -5.82 -0.07
N TYR A 74 9.00 -6.51 -0.64
CA TYR A 74 9.90 -7.37 0.12
C TYR A 74 11.16 -6.60 0.52
N PRO A 75 11.89 -7.06 1.56
CA PRO A 75 13.28 -6.67 1.74
C PRO A 75 14.05 -7.02 0.46
N GLY A 76 14.70 -6.04 -0.14
CA GLY A 76 15.61 -6.25 -1.26
C GLY A 76 17.07 -6.22 -0.81
N PRO A 77 18.01 -6.38 -1.76
CA PRO A 77 19.44 -6.31 -1.48
C PRO A 77 19.81 -4.96 -0.86
N GLU A 78 20.76 -5.00 0.07
CA GLU A 78 21.30 -3.80 0.74
C GLU A 78 20.24 -2.98 1.50
N GLY A 79 19.11 -3.60 1.87
CA GLY A 79 18.04 -2.95 2.62
C GLY A 79 17.08 -2.10 1.76
N MET A 80 17.27 -2.06 0.45
CA MET A 80 16.39 -1.34 -0.46
C MET A 80 15.10 -2.14 -0.70
N PRO A 81 13.90 -1.53 -0.59
CA PRO A 81 12.65 -2.25 -0.79
C PRO A 81 12.49 -2.71 -2.25
N GLN A 82 12.15 -3.98 -2.45
CA GLN A 82 11.75 -4.49 -3.76
C GLN A 82 10.22 -4.52 -3.83
N TYR A 83 9.63 -3.57 -4.56
CA TYR A 83 8.18 -3.44 -4.65
C TYR A 83 7.51 -4.60 -5.41
N LEU A 84 6.40 -5.09 -4.87
CA LEU A 84 5.61 -6.16 -5.48
C LEU A 84 4.91 -5.61 -6.72
N ARG A 85 5.09 -6.26 -7.87
CA ARG A 85 4.46 -5.85 -9.14
C ARG A 85 2.99 -6.18 -9.15
N ASN A 86 2.19 -5.31 -9.75
CA ASN A 86 0.82 -5.64 -10.10
C ASN A 86 0.85 -6.73 -11.20
N PRO A 87 0.28 -7.92 -10.98
CA PRO A 87 0.28 -8.99 -11.98
C PRO A 87 -0.59 -8.66 -13.20
N GLU A 88 -1.56 -7.76 -13.05
CA GLU A 88 -2.54 -7.42 -14.09
C GLU A 88 -2.65 -5.89 -14.29
N PRO A 89 -1.61 -5.22 -14.84
CA PRO A 89 -1.66 -3.78 -15.10
C PRO A 89 -2.76 -3.43 -16.11
N GLY A 90 -3.64 -2.49 -15.74
CA GLY A 90 -4.71 -1.99 -16.61
C GLY A 90 -5.95 -2.89 -16.70
N ALA A 91 -5.95 -4.06 -16.06
CA ALA A 91 -7.16 -4.88 -15.93
C ALA A 91 -8.21 -4.16 -15.07
N GLU A 92 -9.48 -4.39 -15.37
CA GLU A 92 -10.59 -3.90 -14.56
C GLU A 92 -10.58 -4.60 -13.20
N ASP A 93 -10.47 -3.84 -12.11
CA ASP A 93 -10.56 -4.35 -10.75
C ASP A 93 -11.88 -3.90 -10.12
N LYS A 94 -12.82 -4.83 -9.96
CA LYS A 94 -14.16 -4.55 -9.40
C LYS A 94 -14.13 -4.19 -7.91
N VAL A 95 -13.04 -4.49 -7.21
CA VAL A 95 -12.90 -4.21 -5.77
C VAL A 95 -12.18 -2.90 -5.57
N CYS A 96 -11.05 -2.71 -6.24
CA CYS A 96 -10.15 -1.57 -6.04
C CYS A 96 -10.38 -0.42 -7.03
N GLY A 97 -10.92 -0.71 -8.21
CA GLY A 97 -11.19 0.27 -9.26
C GLY A 97 -10.00 1.19 -9.53
N ALA A 98 -10.28 2.49 -9.65
CA ALA A 98 -9.27 3.53 -9.90
C ALA A 98 -8.28 3.75 -8.75
N SER A 99 -8.52 3.17 -7.57
CA SER A 99 -7.57 3.26 -6.46
C SER A 99 -6.39 2.31 -6.62
N LYS A 100 -6.49 1.25 -7.43
CA LYS A 100 -5.37 0.31 -7.62
C LYS A 100 -4.24 0.98 -8.38
N LEU A 101 -3.01 0.83 -7.88
CA LEU A 101 -1.83 1.30 -8.58
C LEU A 101 -1.58 0.46 -9.84
N TYR A 102 -1.20 1.12 -10.93
CA TYR A 102 -0.98 0.44 -12.21
C TYR A 102 0.20 -0.53 -12.16
N GLN A 103 1.36 -0.08 -11.67
CA GLN A 103 2.63 -0.80 -11.77
C GLN A 103 2.88 -1.79 -10.63
N PHE A 104 2.44 -1.47 -9.42
CA PHE A 104 2.75 -2.21 -8.20
C PHE A 104 1.50 -2.58 -7.42
N LEU A 105 1.58 -3.62 -6.59
CA LEU A 105 0.52 -3.94 -5.64
C LEU A 105 0.43 -2.85 -4.59
N GLY A 106 -0.65 -2.09 -4.67
CA GLY A 106 -0.91 -0.97 -3.79
C GLY A 106 -2.17 -0.21 -4.17
N LEU A 107 -2.51 0.75 -3.33
CA LEU A 107 -3.69 1.60 -3.44
C LEU A 107 -3.29 3.06 -3.28
N GLN A 108 -3.97 3.95 -4.00
CA GLN A 108 -3.98 5.38 -3.73
C GLN A 108 -5.42 5.88 -3.62
N THR A 109 -5.61 7.01 -2.96
CA THR A 109 -6.94 7.55 -2.70
C THR A 109 -7.54 8.11 -3.99
N ASP A 110 -8.64 7.52 -4.45
CA ASP A 110 -9.40 8.07 -5.56
C ASP A 110 -10.35 9.18 -5.08
N TYR A 111 -10.00 10.43 -5.36
CA TYR A 111 -10.80 11.63 -5.07
C TYR A 111 -11.87 11.95 -6.12
N SER A 112 -12.08 11.09 -7.11
CA SER A 112 -13.20 11.22 -8.05
C SER A 112 -14.55 11.12 -7.33
N ALA A 113 -15.62 11.53 -8.02
CA ALA A 113 -16.99 11.38 -7.53
C ALA A 113 -17.36 9.92 -7.22
N ALA A 114 -16.75 8.96 -7.94
CA ALA A 114 -16.97 7.54 -7.72
C ALA A 114 -16.20 7.02 -6.49
N GLY A 115 -14.91 7.37 -6.37
CA GLY A 115 -14.04 6.89 -5.29
C GLY A 115 -14.26 7.57 -3.94
N LYS A 116 -14.79 8.81 -3.92
CA LYS A 116 -15.16 9.59 -2.73
C LYS A 116 -14.01 9.81 -1.72
N GLY A 117 -12.77 9.55 -2.13
CA GLY A 117 -11.58 9.63 -1.30
C GLY A 117 -11.51 8.55 -0.21
N ILE A 118 -11.99 7.34 -0.46
CA ILE A 118 -12.07 6.27 0.56
C ILE A 118 -11.37 4.99 0.10
N ILE A 119 -10.35 4.55 0.85
CA ILE A 119 -9.74 3.21 0.71
C ILE A 119 -10.38 2.26 1.72
N THR A 120 -11.27 1.36 1.27
CA THR A 120 -12.07 0.49 2.15
C THR A 120 -11.28 -0.73 2.68
N PRO A 121 -11.71 -1.38 3.78
CA PRO A 121 -11.09 -2.63 4.25
C PRO A 121 -11.04 -3.73 3.19
N LYS A 122 -12.09 -3.85 2.37
CA LYS A 122 -12.17 -4.86 1.29
C LYS A 122 -11.12 -4.64 0.20
N MET A 123 -10.80 -3.38 -0.11
CA MET A 123 -9.73 -3.06 -1.05
C MET A 123 -8.36 -3.43 -0.48
N ILE A 124 -8.14 -3.12 0.80
CA ILE A 124 -6.88 -3.45 1.48
C ILE A 124 -6.70 -4.96 1.51
N SER A 125 -7.70 -5.73 1.97
CA SER A 125 -7.62 -7.19 2.03
C SER A 125 -7.37 -7.77 0.64
N SER A 126 -8.06 -7.29 -0.41
CA SER A 126 -7.84 -7.76 -1.79
C SER A 126 -6.39 -7.61 -2.26
N ILE A 127 -5.69 -6.55 -1.86
CA ILE A 127 -4.27 -6.37 -2.20
C ILE A 127 -3.36 -7.26 -1.36
N LEU A 128 -3.66 -7.44 -0.07
CA LEU A 128 -2.90 -8.33 0.81
C LEU A 128 -3.06 -9.81 0.40
N ASP A 129 -4.28 -10.23 0.06
CA ASP A 129 -4.60 -11.58 -0.39
C ASP A 129 -3.86 -11.88 -1.71
N GLN A 130 -3.90 -10.95 -2.68
CA GLN A 130 -3.16 -11.07 -3.94
C GLN A 130 -1.64 -11.18 -3.71
N ALA A 131 -1.09 -10.49 -2.72
CA ALA A 131 0.32 -10.60 -2.36
C ALA A 131 0.66 -11.95 -1.70
N LEU A 132 -0.27 -12.56 -0.96
CA LEU A 132 -0.10 -13.91 -0.40
C LEU A 132 -0.19 -15.01 -1.48
N GLU A 133 -1.01 -14.81 -2.51
CA GLU A 133 -1.18 -15.74 -3.64
C GLU A 133 -0.02 -15.71 -4.64
N SER A 134 0.72 -14.59 -4.70
CA SER A 134 1.86 -14.40 -5.61
C SER A 134 3.17 -15.03 -5.09
N LEU A 135 3.09 -15.84 -4.03
CA LEU A 135 4.19 -16.50 -3.33
C LEU A 135 4.17 -18.01 -3.56
#